data_AF-A0A7Z9WNQ2-F1
#
_entry.id   AF-A0A7Z9WNQ2-F1
#
_cell.length_a   1.000
_cell.length_b   1.000
_cell.length_c   1.000
_cell.angle_alpha   90.00
_cell.angle_beta   90.00
_cell.angle_gamma   90.00
#
_symmetry.space_group_name_H-M   'P 1'
#
loop_
_entity.id
_entity.type
_entity.pdbx_description
1 polymer ?
#
loop_
_entity_poly.entity_id
_entity_poly.type
_entity_poly.pdbx_seq_one_letter_code
_entity_poly.pdbx_strand_id
1 'polypeptide(L)'
;RQLLCLGRLLKAILEIEDRAVRELMVVTLSDAACANNLVCRYNFTALKMEPLFALHAYWVPDQPIENNVWGTKFGRGTFRSYCSKTRRAVEWLLIPKEVTTDGKVPMSDSPVTPVAKTSEVLKTSEVSRAWLAARSAEDLAFIHSKSVDAVITDPPYFGNVQYGELSDFFYVWLRQGLKDAYSEFIPLVVPKETEIVVNVRAGKKDEHFRQGLLRCFRECHRVLKDDGAMAFTFHHEKARAWGAVLEAVLEAGFDIKAVWTYHSEKTGSIHRYGIRFDTIIVCRKRLEEAEPAAWGELRDRIVLAVREELRRLLENGAALSTEDVFVITMGKALSIYSRHWPKVLHDGEEIRLTQAIEDIEALVDEQIDAYFGMVTPPWLDVLSRVYLQHLARRA
;
A
#
# COMPACT_ATOMS: atom_id res chain seq x y z
N ARG A 1 -2.62 24.85 25.26
CA ARG A 1 -3.09 23.89 26.30
C ARG A 1 -2.67 22.45 26.01
N GLN A 2 -2.98 21.91 24.82
CA GLN A 2 -2.66 20.53 24.46
C GLN A 2 -1.17 20.17 24.60
N LEU A 3 -0.27 21.03 24.11
CA LEU A 3 1.18 20.80 24.24
C LEU A 3 1.64 20.63 25.69
N LEU A 4 1.09 21.40 26.63
CA LEU A 4 1.38 21.24 28.06
C LEU A 4 0.90 19.88 28.58
N CYS A 5 -0.30 19.44 28.19
CA CYS A 5 -0.84 18.14 28.59
C CYS A 5 -0.02 16.98 28.00
N LEU A 6 0.30 17.03 26.70
CA LEU A 6 1.13 16.03 26.03
C LEU A 6 2.56 15.99 26.61
N GLY A 7 3.15 17.14 26.92
CA GLY A 7 4.46 17.22 27.58
C GLY A 7 4.46 16.63 28.98
N ARG A 8 3.39 16.85 29.76
CA ARG A 8 3.23 16.20 31.08
C ARG A 8 3.06 14.69 30.96
N LEU A 9 2.27 14.23 29.99
CA LEU A 9 2.14 12.79 29.69
C LEU A 9 3.47 12.18 29.31
N LEU A 10 4.20 12.82 28.38
CA LEU A 10 5.54 12.36 27.98
C LEU A 10 6.47 12.25 29.18
N LYS A 11 6.54 13.27 30.04
CA LYS A 11 7.37 13.23 31.25
C LYS A 11 7.04 12.02 32.13
N ALA A 12 5.75 11.81 32.44
CA ALA A 12 5.31 10.67 33.25
C ALA A 12 5.60 9.33 32.57
N ILE A 13 5.47 9.24 31.24
CA ILE A 13 5.82 8.04 30.47
C ILE A 13 7.31 7.74 30.57
N LEU A 14 8.17 8.76 30.48
CA LEU A 14 9.63 8.58 30.57
C LEU A 14 10.09 8.12 31.96
N GLU A 15 9.29 8.38 33.00
CA GLU A 15 9.53 7.92 34.37
C GLU A 15 9.10 6.45 34.61
N ILE A 16 8.42 5.80 33.66
CA ILE A 16 8.06 4.37 33.76
C ILE A 16 9.34 3.54 33.76
N GLU A 17 9.57 2.74 34.80
CA GLU A 17 10.79 1.93 34.96
C GLU A 17 10.92 0.84 33.89
N ASP A 18 9.85 0.06 33.69
CA ASP A 18 9.82 -1.01 32.69
C ASP A 18 9.97 -0.43 31.28
N ARG A 19 11.08 -0.78 30.63
CA ARG A 19 11.43 -0.27 29.30
C ARG A 19 10.40 -0.63 28.25
N ALA A 20 9.87 -1.86 28.23
CA ALA A 20 8.91 -2.29 27.22
C ALA A 20 7.58 -1.53 27.37
N VAL A 21 7.12 -1.34 28.61
CA VAL A 21 5.93 -0.53 28.90
C VAL A 21 6.16 0.93 28.52
N ARG A 22 7.32 1.50 28.87
CA ARG A 22 7.70 2.87 28.53
C ARG A 22 7.68 3.10 27.02
N GLU A 23 8.36 2.26 26.24
CA GLU A 23 8.42 2.39 24.77
C GLU A 23 7.04 2.25 24.14
N LEU A 24 6.22 1.30 24.61
CA LEU A 24 4.84 1.13 24.15
C LEU A 24 3.96 2.35 24.46
N MET A 25 4.16 2.99 25.61
CA MET A 25 3.46 4.22 25.98
C MET A 25 3.94 5.43 25.17
N VAL A 26 5.23 5.50 24.78
CA VAL A 26 5.74 6.52 23.85
C VAL A 26 5.06 6.39 22.49
N VAL A 27 4.92 5.17 21.97
CA VAL A 27 4.15 4.91 20.72
C VAL A 27 2.69 5.31 20.88
N THR A 28 2.08 4.97 22.03
CA THR A 28 0.69 5.34 22.35
C THR A 28 0.48 6.86 22.38
N LEU A 29 1.43 7.61 22.95
CA LEU A 29 1.40 9.07 22.98
C LEU A 29 1.53 9.66 21.57
N SER A 30 2.46 9.12 20.77
CA SER A 30 2.66 9.55 19.38
C SER A 30 1.40 9.36 18.53
N ASP A 31 0.74 8.19 18.62
CA ASP A 31 -0.55 7.92 17.95
C ASP A 31 -1.66 8.84 18.48
N ALA A 32 -1.70 9.10 19.80
CA ALA A 32 -2.67 10.01 20.40
C ALA A 32 -2.52 11.46 19.94
N ALA A 33 -1.32 11.89 19.52
CA ALA A 33 -1.09 13.25 19.03
C ALA A 33 -1.94 13.57 17.80
N CYS A 34 -2.30 12.60 16.95
CA CYS A 34 -3.17 12.80 15.79
C CYS A 34 -4.55 13.37 16.13
N ALA A 35 -5.02 13.10 17.33
CA ALA A 35 -6.32 13.54 17.85
C ALA A 35 -6.19 14.74 18.82
N ASN A 36 -4.98 15.18 19.13
CA ASN A 36 -4.69 16.18 20.16
C ASN A 36 -3.74 17.23 19.60
N ASN A 37 -4.18 17.90 18.53
CA ASN A 37 -3.49 19.00 17.85
C ASN A 37 -4.49 20.05 17.35
N LEU A 38 -3.99 21.15 16.79
CA LEU A 38 -4.78 22.29 16.28
C LEU A 38 -5.29 22.11 14.84
N VAL A 39 -5.03 20.97 14.21
CA VAL A 39 -5.47 20.66 12.84
C VAL A 39 -6.54 19.57 12.81
N CYS A 40 -7.12 19.26 13.97
CA CYS A 40 -8.30 18.43 14.10
C CYS A 40 -9.57 19.21 13.70
N ARG A 41 -10.54 18.53 13.10
CA ARG A 41 -11.83 19.13 12.65
C ARG A 41 -13.03 18.47 13.32
N TYR A 42 -14.18 19.14 13.32
CA TYR A 42 -15.42 18.53 13.80
C TYR A 42 -16.06 17.65 12.73
N ASN A 43 -16.39 16.41 13.07
CA ASN A 43 -17.18 15.53 12.22
C ASN A 43 -18.67 15.69 12.56
N PHE A 44 -19.39 16.43 11.71
CA PHE A 44 -20.83 16.71 11.90
C PHE A 44 -21.70 15.46 11.83
N THR A 45 -21.29 14.43 11.07
CA THR A 45 -22.06 13.18 10.97
C THR A 45 -21.90 12.34 12.24
N ALA A 46 -20.66 12.23 12.74
CA ALA A 46 -20.36 11.41 13.89
C ALA A 46 -20.43 12.16 15.24
N LEU A 47 -20.74 13.46 15.21
CA LEU A 47 -20.87 14.37 16.35
C LEU A 47 -19.66 14.30 17.30
N LYS A 48 -18.46 14.25 16.73
CA LYS A 48 -17.19 14.13 17.48
C LYS A 48 -16.03 14.67 16.65
N MET A 49 -14.88 14.84 17.28
CA MET A 49 -13.65 15.28 16.61
C MET A 49 -13.12 14.24 15.61
N GLU A 50 -12.59 14.69 14.48
CA GLU A 50 -11.86 13.89 13.49
C GLU A 50 -10.35 14.19 13.56
N PRO A 51 -9.49 13.17 13.76
CA PRO A 51 -8.04 13.30 13.78
C PRO A 51 -7.47 13.83 12.46
N LEU A 52 -6.28 14.43 12.56
CA LEU A 52 -5.56 15.09 11.45
C LEU A 52 -5.48 14.25 10.17
N PHE A 53 -4.90 13.04 10.25
CA PHE A 53 -4.58 12.23 9.06
C PHE A 53 -5.73 11.36 8.57
N ALA A 54 -6.98 11.80 8.74
CA ALA A 54 -8.11 11.18 8.05
C ALA A 54 -8.06 11.37 6.52
N LEU A 55 -7.22 12.27 6.01
CA LEU A 55 -7.04 12.59 4.58
C LEU A 55 -5.58 12.46 4.09
N HIS A 56 -4.71 11.70 4.80
CA HIS A 56 -3.28 11.53 4.47
C HIS A 56 -2.53 12.85 4.12
N ALA A 57 -2.90 13.97 4.74
CA ALA A 57 -2.34 15.28 4.46
C ALA A 57 -2.38 16.19 5.70
N TYR A 58 -1.52 17.20 5.74
CA TYR A 58 -1.62 18.32 6.69
C TYR A 58 -2.70 19.30 6.25
N TRP A 59 -3.96 18.90 6.46
CA TRP A 59 -5.10 19.76 6.19
C TRP A 59 -5.31 20.74 7.35
N VAL A 60 -5.23 22.04 7.08
CA VAL A 60 -5.57 23.08 8.06
C VAL A 60 -7.06 23.37 7.96
N PRO A 61 -7.89 22.98 8.95
CA PRO A 61 -9.31 23.27 8.93
C PRO A 61 -9.56 24.76 9.21
N ASP A 62 -10.61 25.29 8.59
CA ASP A 62 -11.21 26.61 8.83
C ASP A 62 -11.78 26.74 10.24
N GLN A 63 -12.30 25.65 10.79
CA GLN A 63 -12.79 25.56 12.17
C GLN A 63 -12.01 24.48 12.96
N PRO A 64 -10.79 24.79 13.42
CA PRO A 64 -10.02 23.85 14.23
C PRO A 64 -10.69 23.63 15.57
N ILE A 65 -10.67 22.38 16.05
CA ILE A 65 -11.18 22.04 17.37
C ILE A 65 -10.10 21.37 18.22
N GLU A 66 -10.07 21.72 19.50
CA GLU A 66 -9.24 21.04 20.48
C GLU A 66 -10.00 19.91 21.17
N ASN A 67 -9.41 18.71 21.20
CA ASN A 67 -9.90 17.60 21.99
C ASN A 67 -9.48 17.69 23.47
N ASN A 68 -10.17 16.94 24.34
CA ASN A 68 -9.73 16.69 25.70
C ASN A 68 -8.62 15.62 25.70
N VAL A 69 -7.41 16.00 26.12
CA VAL A 69 -6.25 15.11 26.10
C VAL A 69 -6.40 13.93 27.06
N TRP A 70 -6.90 14.14 28.28
CA TRP A 70 -6.86 13.12 29.33
C TRP A 70 -7.93 12.04 29.16
N GLY A 71 -9.17 12.46 28.87
CA GLY A 71 -10.29 11.54 28.82
C GLY A 71 -11.63 12.20 29.10
N THR A 72 -12.66 11.70 28.44
CA THR A 72 -14.07 12.07 28.61
C THR A 72 -14.92 10.80 28.56
N LYS A 73 -16.17 10.88 29.04
CA LYS A 73 -17.12 9.75 28.95
C LYS A 73 -17.49 9.41 27.50
N PHE A 74 -17.58 10.41 26.64
CA PHE A 74 -17.95 10.31 25.23
C PHE A 74 -16.92 10.99 24.33
N GLY A 75 -16.96 10.70 23.03
CA GLY A 75 -16.04 11.26 22.04
C GLY A 75 -15.01 10.24 21.53
N ARG A 76 -13.91 10.72 20.95
CA ARG A 76 -12.83 9.87 20.46
C ARG A 76 -11.48 10.54 20.63
N GLY A 77 -10.42 9.73 20.58
CA GLY A 77 -9.06 10.22 20.45
C GLY A 77 -8.45 10.85 21.70
N THR A 78 -9.03 10.59 22.88
CA THR A 78 -8.41 10.95 24.17
C THR A 78 -7.27 9.98 24.50
N PHE A 79 -6.30 10.39 25.33
CA PHE A 79 -5.20 9.52 25.74
C PHE A 79 -5.70 8.24 26.42
N ARG A 80 -6.73 8.32 27.29
CA ARG A 80 -7.40 7.13 27.85
C ARG A 80 -7.95 6.17 26.79
N SER A 81 -8.48 6.70 25.68
CA SER A 81 -8.96 5.89 24.56
C SER A 81 -7.80 5.20 23.84
N TYR A 82 -6.67 5.88 23.64
CA TYR A 82 -5.48 5.32 23.02
C TYR A 82 -4.79 4.29 23.92
N CYS A 83 -4.68 4.53 25.23
CA CYS A 83 -4.21 3.51 26.18
C CYS A 83 -5.10 2.26 26.16
N SER A 84 -6.42 2.42 26.10
CA SER A 84 -7.34 1.28 25.95
C SER A 84 -7.15 0.56 24.60
N LYS A 85 -6.86 1.28 23.52
CA LYS A 85 -6.52 0.69 22.20
C LYS A 85 -5.24 -0.14 22.30
N THR A 86 -4.18 0.42 22.88
CA THR A 86 -2.90 -0.27 23.11
C THR A 86 -3.07 -1.51 23.98
N ARG A 87 -3.81 -1.40 25.09
CA ARG A 87 -4.10 -2.54 25.97
C ARG A 87 -4.82 -3.66 25.22
N ARG A 88 -5.84 -3.35 24.41
CA ARG A 88 -6.53 -4.35 23.59
C ARG A 88 -5.60 -5.03 22.58
N ALA A 89 -4.63 -4.30 22.02
CA ALA A 89 -3.63 -4.88 21.14
C ALA A 89 -2.74 -5.88 21.89
N VAL A 90 -2.27 -5.52 23.09
CA VAL A 90 -1.49 -6.44 23.94
C VAL A 90 -2.33 -7.65 24.38
N GLU A 91 -3.59 -7.45 24.77
CA GLU A 91 -4.51 -8.54 25.10
C GLU A 91 -4.72 -9.49 23.90
N TRP A 92 -4.83 -8.95 22.68
CA TRP A 92 -4.92 -9.75 21.47
C TRP A 92 -3.63 -10.53 21.18
N LEU A 93 -2.44 -9.97 21.45
CA LEU A 93 -1.18 -10.72 21.31
C LEU A 93 -1.11 -11.94 22.23
N LEU A 94 -1.68 -11.84 23.44
CA LEU A 94 -1.73 -12.94 24.40
C LEU A 94 -2.77 -14.01 24.02
N ILE A 95 -3.91 -13.59 23.47
CA ILE A 95 -5.01 -14.48 23.07
C ILE A 95 -5.47 -14.06 21.67
N PRO A 96 -4.72 -14.44 20.63
CA PRO A 96 -5.01 -14.02 19.26
C PRO A 96 -6.32 -14.64 18.79
N LYS A 97 -7.13 -13.82 18.13
CA LYS A 97 -8.40 -14.22 17.51
C LYS A 97 -8.45 -13.70 16.09
N GLU A 98 -8.73 -14.58 15.16
CA GLU A 98 -8.93 -14.25 13.75
C GLU A 98 -10.42 -14.03 13.47
N VAL A 99 -10.73 -13.13 12.52
CA VAL A 99 -12.11 -12.92 12.07
C VAL A 99 -12.41 -13.91 10.95
N THR A 100 -13.44 -14.73 11.16
CA THR A 100 -13.98 -15.67 10.17
C THR A 100 -15.42 -15.29 9.82
N THR A 101 -16.02 -16.00 8.87
CA THR A 101 -17.45 -15.87 8.53
C THR A 101 -18.37 -16.09 9.73
N ASP A 102 -17.97 -16.96 10.66
CA ASP A 102 -18.75 -17.34 11.85
C ASP A 102 -18.38 -16.51 13.10
N GLY A 103 -17.59 -15.45 12.92
CA GLY A 103 -17.15 -14.54 13.98
C GLY A 103 -15.68 -14.72 14.37
N LYS A 104 -15.34 -14.33 15.60
CA LYS A 104 -13.95 -14.31 16.09
C LYS A 104 -13.55 -15.65 16.70
N VAL A 105 -12.61 -16.34 16.06
CA VAL A 105 -12.15 -17.67 16.47
C VAL A 105 -10.72 -17.56 17.03
N PRO A 106 -10.39 -18.18 18.17
CA PRO A 106 -9.02 -18.23 18.66
C PRO A 106 -8.07 -18.85 17.64
N MET A 107 -6.89 -18.29 17.49
CA MET A 107 -5.83 -18.90 16.70
C MET A 107 -5.13 -19.99 17.51
N SER A 108 -4.71 -21.06 16.83
CA SER A 108 -3.99 -22.18 17.45
C SER A 108 -2.54 -21.84 17.79
N ASP A 109 -1.98 -20.80 17.19
CA ASP A 109 -0.62 -20.33 17.41
C ASP A 109 -0.60 -18.88 17.90
N SER A 110 0.32 -18.56 18.81
CA SER A 110 0.52 -17.20 19.31
C SER A 110 1.40 -16.41 18.33
N PRO A 111 1.11 -15.15 18.01
CA PRO A 111 2.04 -14.31 17.25
C PRO A 111 3.27 -13.90 18.07
N VAL A 112 3.26 -14.10 19.41
CA VAL A 112 4.37 -13.71 20.28
C VAL A 112 5.53 -14.68 20.09
N THR A 113 6.69 -14.14 19.73
CA THR A 113 7.93 -14.91 19.58
C THR A 113 9.12 -14.02 19.93
N PRO A 114 10.19 -14.56 20.54
CA PRO A 114 11.43 -13.83 20.69
C PRO A 114 12.00 -13.47 19.31
N VAL A 115 12.49 -12.24 19.15
CA VAL A 115 13.12 -11.79 17.91
C VAL A 115 14.56 -12.27 17.86
N ALA A 116 14.92 -13.03 16.82
CA ALA A 116 16.28 -13.45 16.56
C ALA A 116 17.19 -12.24 16.29
N LYS A 117 18.48 -12.34 16.60
CA LYS A 117 19.43 -11.23 16.36
C LYS A 117 19.88 -11.14 14.90
N THR A 118 19.94 -12.28 14.19
CA THR A 118 20.38 -12.37 12.80
C THR A 118 19.56 -13.39 12.02
N SER A 119 19.70 -13.38 10.69
CA SER A 119 19.03 -14.32 9.78
C SER A 119 19.45 -15.77 10.02
N GLU A 120 20.71 -15.99 10.40
CA GLU A 120 21.30 -17.31 10.61
C GLU A 120 20.78 -17.93 11.90
N VAL A 121 20.66 -17.12 12.95
CA VAL A 121 20.06 -17.53 14.22
C VAL A 121 18.59 -17.88 14.01
N LEU A 122 17.86 -17.11 13.20
CA LEU A 122 16.45 -17.41 12.89
C LEU A 122 16.28 -18.78 12.23
N LYS A 123 17.19 -19.15 11.31
CA LYS A 123 17.11 -20.43 10.57
C LYS A 123 17.34 -21.67 11.42
N THR A 124 18.12 -21.56 12.50
CA THR A 124 18.47 -22.68 13.39
C THR A 124 17.73 -22.65 14.71
N SER A 125 16.96 -21.60 14.97
CA SER A 125 16.26 -21.40 16.23
C SER A 125 15.00 -22.24 16.33
N GLU A 126 14.85 -22.96 17.44
CA GLU A 126 13.62 -23.67 17.80
C GLU A 126 12.56 -22.75 18.46
N VAL A 127 12.92 -21.52 18.85
CA VAL A 127 12.07 -20.64 19.67
C VAL A 127 11.69 -19.32 18.96
N SER A 128 12.68 -18.62 18.41
CA SER A 128 12.50 -17.42 17.59
C SER A 128 11.96 -17.76 16.21
N ARG A 129 10.91 -17.05 15.80
CA ARG A 129 10.28 -17.16 14.48
C ARG A 129 10.27 -15.86 13.69
N ALA A 130 10.87 -14.80 14.23
CA ALA A 130 10.97 -13.51 13.59
C ALA A 130 12.37 -12.91 13.74
N TRP A 131 12.77 -12.13 12.75
CA TRP A 131 13.93 -11.24 12.81
C TRP A 131 13.49 -9.88 12.28
N LEU A 132 13.86 -8.80 12.98
CA LEU A 132 13.50 -7.44 12.62
C LEU A 132 14.77 -6.64 12.33
N ALA A 133 14.76 -5.90 11.21
CA ALA A 133 15.83 -5.00 10.81
C ALA A 133 15.23 -3.68 10.31
N ALA A 134 15.70 -2.55 10.85
CA ALA A 134 15.33 -1.21 10.39
C ALA A 134 16.37 -0.72 9.36
N ARG A 135 16.20 -1.12 8.09
CA ARG A 135 17.15 -0.83 7.00
C ARG A 135 16.42 -0.52 5.70
N SER A 136 17.12 0.12 4.75
CA SER A 136 16.58 0.31 3.40
C SER A 136 16.48 -1.02 2.67
N ALA A 137 15.37 -1.25 1.96
CA ALA A 137 15.22 -2.41 1.08
C ALA A 137 16.10 -2.31 -0.18
N GLU A 138 16.74 -1.17 -0.42
CA GLU A 138 17.76 -1.00 -1.47
C GLU A 138 19.07 -1.73 -1.14
N ASP A 139 19.27 -2.15 0.11
CA ASP A 139 20.44 -2.93 0.56
C ASP A 139 20.00 -4.04 1.51
N LEU A 140 19.89 -5.25 0.98
CA LEU A 140 19.62 -6.47 1.73
C LEU A 140 20.88 -7.33 1.86
N ALA A 141 22.08 -6.76 1.83
CA ALA A 141 23.35 -7.52 1.91
C ALA A 141 23.47 -8.40 3.17
N PHE A 142 22.72 -8.05 4.22
CA PHE A 142 22.59 -8.84 5.45
C PHE A 142 21.75 -10.12 5.29
N ILE A 143 21.12 -10.33 4.13
CA ILE A 143 20.42 -11.55 3.75
C ILE A 143 21.20 -12.26 2.65
N HIS A 144 21.51 -13.53 2.88
CA HIS A 144 22.18 -14.37 1.89
C HIS A 144 21.37 -14.51 0.60
N SER A 145 22.07 -14.53 -0.54
CA SER A 145 21.46 -14.80 -1.84
C SER A 145 20.74 -16.15 -1.87
N LYS A 146 19.63 -16.25 -2.61
CA LYS A 146 18.83 -17.48 -2.76
C LYS A 146 18.47 -18.17 -1.45
N SER A 147 18.13 -17.40 -0.42
CA SER A 147 17.87 -17.91 0.92
C SER A 147 16.47 -17.63 1.46
N VAL A 148 15.65 -16.91 0.71
CA VAL A 148 14.27 -16.55 1.05
C VAL A 148 13.29 -17.24 0.10
N ASP A 149 12.23 -17.84 0.64
CA ASP A 149 11.18 -18.51 -0.14
C ASP A 149 10.16 -17.55 -0.76
N ALA A 150 9.84 -16.47 -0.05
CA ALA A 150 8.91 -15.45 -0.52
C ALA A 150 9.30 -14.05 -0.03
N VAL A 151 9.12 -13.07 -0.91
CA VAL A 151 9.19 -11.64 -0.57
C VAL A 151 7.76 -11.10 -0.66
N ILE A 152 7.23 -10.58 0.45
CA ILE A 152 5.88 -10.00 0.52
C ILE A 152 6.06 -8.54 0.94
N THR A 153 5.69 -7.59 0.07
CA THR A 153 6.01 -6.17 0.29
C THR A 153 4.90 -5.24 -0.20
N ASP A 154 4.84 -4.02 0.33
CA ASP A 154 3.91 -2.96 -0.06
C ASP A 154 4.72 -1.70 -0.43
N PRO A 155 5.16 -1.57 -1.70
CA PRO A 155 5.99 -0.46 -2.13
C PRO A 155 5.21 0.86 -2.16
N PRO A 156 5.87 2.03 -2.11
CA PRO A 156 5.19 3.32 -2.21
C PRO A 156 4.41 3.47 -3.53
N TYR A 157 3.20 4.05 -3.47
CA TYR A 157 2.35 4.23 -4.64
C TYR A 157 2.67 5.53 -5.39
N PHE A 158 3.91 5.60 -5.90
CA PHE A 158 4.39 6.71 -6.73
C PHE A 158 4.40 8.05 -5.98
N GLY A 159 3.51 8.98 -6.34
CA GLY A 159 3.39 10.30 -5.71
C GLY A 159 2.16 10.46 -4.83
N ASN A 160 1.41 9.38 -4.57
CA ASN A 160 0.12 9.45 -3.86
C ASN A 160 0.25 9.92 -2.41
N VAL A 161 1.32 9.51 -1.72
CA VAL A 161 1.55 9.83 -0.31
C VAL A 161 3.03 10.17 -0.10
N GLN A 162 3.29 11.28 0.58
CA GLN A 162 4.64 11.72 0.96
C GLN A 162 4.94 11.27 2.39
N TYR A 163 5.26 9.98 2.55
CA TYR A 163 5.38 9.33 3.86
C TYR A 163 6.38 10.02 4.78
N GLY A 164 7.53 10.44 4.25
CA GLY A 164 8.57 11.12 5.01
C GLY A 164 8.09 12.44 5.63
N GLU A 165 7.33 13.22 4.87
CA GLU A 165 6.76 14.49 5.34
C GLU A 165 5.67 14.27 6.41
N LEU A 166 4.82 13.26 6.23
CA LEU A 166 3.75 12.92 7.19
C LEU A 166 4.30 12.26 8.46
N SER A 167 5.34 11.45 8.33
CA SER A 167 5.93 10.68 9.44
C SER A 167 6.62 11.57 10.47
N ASP A 168 7.15 12.73 10.06
CA ASP A 168 7.77 13.69 10.99
C ASP A 168 6.83 14.08 12.15
N PHE A 169 5.52 14.16 11.90
CA PHE A 169 4.52 14.43 12.94
C PHE A 169 4.59 13.43 14.10
N PHE A 170 4.77 12.15 13.79
CA PHE A 170 4.86 11.08 14.77
C PHE A 170 6.29 10.93 15.31
N TYR A 171 7.26 11.04 14.41
CA TYR A 171 8.68 10.83 14.69
C TYR A 171 9.18 11.73 15.80
N VAL A 172 8.81 13.01 15.81
CA VAL A 172 9.28 13.96 16.83
C VAL A 172 8.87 13.57 18.25
N TRP A 173 7.73 12.90 18.43
CA TRP A 173 7.28 12.39 19.73
C TRP A 173 8.02 11.10 20.10
N LEU A 174 8.12 10.17 19.15
CA LEU A 174 8.85 8.90 19.33
C LEU A 174 10.30 9.17 19.72
N ARG A 175 10.94 10.10 19.04
CA ARG A 175 12.31 10.53 19.27
C ARG A 175 12.58 10.91 20.72
N GLN A 176 11.65 11.56 21.41
CA GLN A 176 11.88 11.99 22.79
C GLN A 176 12.07 10.83 23.76
N GLY A 177 11.46 9.66 23.48
CA GLY A 177 11.59 8.48 24.31
C GLY A 177 12.55 7.42 23.78
N LEU A 178 12.97 7.50 22.52
CA LEU A 178 13.70 6.43 21.84
C LEU A 178 15.14 6.80 21.42
N LYS A 179 15.49 8.09 21.30
CA LYS A 179 16.79 8.54 20.78
C LYS A 179 18.02 8.04 21.56
N ASP A 180 17.88 7.78 22.85
CA ASP A 180 19.00 7.35 23.71
C ASP A 180 19.26 5.84 23.60
N ALA A 181 18.30 5.07 23.07
CA ALA A 181 18.37 3.62 22.92
C ALA A 181 18.49 3.15 21.47
N TYR A 182 18.07 3.97 20.50
CA TYR A 182 17.97 3.62 19.09
C TYR A 182 18.54 4.74 18.22
N SER A 183 19.57 4.42 17.44
CA SER A 183 20.30 5.38 16.59
C SER A 183 19.43 6.02 15.52
N GLU A 184 18.40 5.32 15.07
CA GLU A 184 17.41 5.76 14.08
C GLU A 184 16.62 6.99 14.54
N PHE A 185 16.56 7.22 15.86
CA PHE A 185 15.89 8.36 16.48
C PHE A 185 16.87 9.49 16.85
N ILE A 186 18.16 9.40 16.52
CA ILE A 186 19.11 10.49 16.72
C ILE A 186 18.83 11.69 15.80
N PRO A 187 18.56 11.51 14.48
CA PRO A 187 18.23 12.63 13.59
C PRO A 187 17.05 13.46 14.07
N LEU A 188 16.94 14.71 13.63
CA LEU A 188 15.82 15.59 14.03
C LEU A 188 14.51 15.25 13.28
N VAL A 189 14.63 14.69 12.08
CA VAL A 189 13.53 14.35 11.17
C VAL A 189 13.86 13.04 10.45
N VAL A 190 12.84 12.39 9.88
CA VAL A 190 13.06 11.16 9.10
C VAL A 190 13.83 11.44 7.80
N PRO A 191 14.64 10.49 7.29
CA PRO A 191 15.31 10.62 6.01
C PRO A 191 14.30 10.83 4.87
N LYS A 192 14.44 11.93 4.14
CA LYS A 192 13.59 12.23 2.98
C LYS A 192 14.32 11.95 1.68
N GLU A 193 15.61 12.25 1.56
CA GLU A 193 16.35 12.09 0.28
C GLU A 193 16.21 10.70 -0.34
N THR A 194 16.37 9.64 0.45
CA THR A 194 16.33 8.24 -0.01
C THR A 194 14.90 7.67 -0.14
N GLU A 195 13.86 8.42 0.20
CA GLU A 195 12.48 7.97 0.06
C GLU A 195 12.12 7.76 -1.43
N ILE A 196 11.57 6.59 -1.74
CA ILE A 196 11.22 6.16 -3.11
C ILE A 196 9.79 6.61 -3.42
N VAL A 197 9.62 7.92 -3.63
CA VAL A 197 8.35 8.56 -4.02
C VAL A 197 8.58 9.55 -5.14
N VAL A 198 7.52 9.90 -5.87
CA VAL A 198 7.51 11.07 -6.74
C VAL A 198 7.07 12.29 -5.92
N ASN A 199 7.93 13.30 -5.87
CA ASN A 199 7.70 14.54 -5.14
C ASN A 199 8.25 15.72 -5.96
N VAL A 200 7.34 16.46 -6.59
CA VAL A 200 7.70 17.60 -7.45
C VAL A 200 8.44 18.69 -6.68
N ARG A 201 8.05 18.94 -5.41
CA ARG A 201 8.67 19.99 -4.57
C ARG A 201 10.08 19.62 -4.15
N ALA A 202 10.32 18.34 -3.88
CA ALA A 202 11.66 17.81 -3.57
C ALA A 202 12.48 17.47 -4.83
N GLY A 203 11.97 17.76 -6.04
CA GLY A 203 12.68 17.46 -7.29
C GLY A 203 12.75 15.97 -7.66
N LYS A 204 12.01 15.10 -6.95
CA LYS A 204 11.97 13.66 -7.19
C LYS A 204 10.96 13.33 -8.27
N LYS A 205 11.45 12.92 -9.43
CA LYS A 205 10.65 12.60 -10.61
C LYS A 205 10.48 11.09 -10.77
N ASP A 206 9.73 10.71 -11.80
CA ASP A 206 9.42 9.34 -12.18
C ASP A 206 10.67 8.44 -12.22
N GLU A 207 11.80 8.95 -12.74
CA GLU A 207 13.08 8.22 -12.79
C GLU A 207 13.67 7.92 -11.40
N HIS A 208 13.54 8.83 -10.43
CA HIS A 208 13.99 8.59 -9.06
C HIS A 208 13.20 7.44 -8.43
N PHE A 209 11.88 7.44 -8.62
CA PHE A 209 10.99 6.39 -8.15
C PHE A 209 11.32 5.04 -8.80
N ARG A 210 11.42 5.02 -10.14
CA ARG A 210 11.73 3.82 -10.92
C ARG A 210 13.08 3.21 -10.52
N GLN A 211 14.13 4.02 -10.44
CA GLN A 211 15.48 3.56 -10.06
C GLN A 211 15.54 3.06 -8.61
N GLY A 212 14.83 3.73 -7.69
CA GLY A 212 14.71 3.27 -6.31
C GLY A 212 14.04 1.90 -6.22
N LEU A 213 12.88 1.73 -6.89
CA LEU A 213 12.20 0.43 -6.94
C LEU A 213 13.05 -0.65 -7.62
N LEU A 214 13.74 -0.32 -8.70
CA LEU A 214 14.63 -1.25 -9.39
C LEU A 214 15.74 -1.75 -8.46
N ARG A 215 16.36 -0.88 -7.64
CA ARG A 215 17.36 -1.28 -6.64
C ARG A 215 16.75 -2.24 -5.61
N CYS A 216 15.59 -1.92 -5.06
CA CYS A 216 14.88 -2.81 -4.13
C CYS A 216 14.57 -4.16 -4.77
N PHE A 217 14.00 -4.18 -5.98
CA PHE A 217 13.62 -5.41 -6.65
C PHE A 217 14.83 -6.25 -7.09
N ARG A 218 15.98 -5.64 -7.43
CA ARG A 218 17.22 -6.39 -7.66
C ARG A 218 17.71 -7.08 -6.39
N GLU A 219 17.63 -6.43 -5.24
CA GLU A 219 17.94 -7.08 -3.96
C GLU A 219 16.93 -8.20 -3.65
N CYS A 220 15.64 -7.99 -3.90
CA CYS A 220 14.63 -9.04 -3.80
C CYS A 220 14.97 -10.23 -4.71
N HIS A 221 15.32 -9.99 -5.97
CA HIS A 221 15.73 -11.04 -6.92
C HIS A 221 16.95 -11.82 -6.44
N ARG A 222 17.94 -11.12 -5.85
CA ARG A 222 19.16 -11.73 -5.32
C ARG A 222 18.86 -12.65 -4.14
N VAL A 223 18.06 -12.21 -3.16
CA VAL A 223 17.80 -12.97 -1.92
C VAL A 223 16.78 -14.10 -2.10
N LEU A 224 15.88 -13.97 -3.06
CA LEU A 224 14.84 -14.97 -3.35
C LEU A 224 15.45 -16.25 -3.93
N LYS A 225 14.93 -17.42 -3.55
CA LYS A 225 15.23 -18.69 -4.22
C LYS A 225 14.73 -18.67 -5.67
N ASP A 226 15.22 -19.59 -6.50
CA ASP A 226 14.89 -19.60 -7.93
C ASP A 226 13.42 -19.97 -8.20
N ASP A 227 12.82 -20.77 -7.33
CA ASP A 227 11.39 -21.14 -7.32
C ASP A 227 10.51 -20.24 -6.43
N GLY A 228 11.13 -19.27 -5.75
CA GLY A 228 10.44 -18.35 -4.85
C GLY A 228 9.55 -17.34 -5.55
N ALA A 229 8.69 -16.68 -4.79
CA ALA A 229 7.76 -15.66 -5.29
C ALA A 229 7.97 -14.29 -4.62
N MET A 230 7.89 -13.23 -5.41
CA MET A 230 7.74 -11.87 -4.88
C MET A 230 6.28 -11.44 -5.10
N ALA A 231 5.58 -11.06 -4.04
CA ALA A 231 4.23 -10.54 -4.11
C ALA A 231 4.20 -9.13 -3.55
N PHE A 232 3.56 -8.20 -4.28
CA PHE A 232 3.39 -6.84 -3.79
C PHE A 232 2.05 -6.23 -4.17
N THR A 233 1.61 -5.29 -3.34
CA THR A 233 0.39 -4.51 -3.57
C THR A 233 0.71 -3.26 -4.39
N PHE A 234 -0.17 -2.91 -5.33
CA PHE A 234 -0.05 -1.68 -6.08
C PHE A 234 -1.37 -1.28 -6.75
N HIS A 235 -1.66 0.02 -6.72
CA HIS A 235 -2.63 0.63 -7.63
C HIS A 235 -2.27 2.09 -7.89
N HIS A 236 -2.67 2.59 -9.05
CA HIS A 236 -2.54 4.01 -9.39
C HIS A 236 -3.52 4.39 -10.51
N GLU A 237 -3.98 5.64 -10.51
CA GLU A 237 -4.88 6.21 -11.54
C GLU A 237 -4.18 6.55 -12.88
N LYS A 238 -2.86 6.32 -13.02
CA LYS A 238 -2.07 6.82 -14.18
C LYS A 238 -1.21 5.72 -14.75
N ALA A 239 -1.26 5.52 -16.08
CA ALA A 239 -0.52 4.45 -16.76
C ALA A 239 1.00 4.58 -16.57
N ARG A 240 1.54 5.81 -16.56
CA ARG A 240 2.97 6.05 -16.29
C ARG A 240 3.47 5.47 -14.96
N ALA A 241 2.64 5.44 -13.91
CA ALA A 241 3.02 4.88 -12.62
C ALA A 241 3.12 3.34 -12.70
N TRP A 242 2.17 2.72 -13.40
CA TRP A 242 2.21 1.29 -13.73
C TRP A 242 3.41 0.93 -14.60
N GLY A 243 3.73 1.77 -15.60
CA GLY A 243 4.91 1.62 -16.45
C GLY A 243 6.21 1.63 -15.64
N ALA A 244 6.39 2.59 -14.72
CA ALA A 244 7.56 2.67 -13.86
C ALA A 244 7.74 1.41 -12.97
N VAL A 245 6.64 0.88 -12.42
CA VAL A 245 6.67 -0.37 -11.63
C VAL A 245 6.98 -1.57 -12.52
N LEU A 246 6.33 -1.71 -13.67
CA LEU A 246 6.56 -2.81 -14.59
C LEU A 246 8.01 -2.83 -15.08
N GLU A 247 8.55 -1.68 -15.45
CA GLU A 247 9.95 -1.54 -15.88
C GLU A 247 10.91 -2.01 -14.79
N ALA A 248 10.71 -1.55 -13.54
CA ALA A 248 11.51 -1.97 -12.40
C ALA A 248 11.42 -3.49 -12.16
N VAL A 249 10.23 -4.11 -12.31
CA VAL A 249 10.04 -5.56 -12.20
C VAL A 249 10.81 -6.31 -13.31
N LEU A 250 10.63 -5.90 -14.57
CA LEU A 250 11.23 -6.55 -15.73
C LEU A 250 12.75 -6.47 -15.74
N GLU A 251 13.30 -5.28 -15.45
CA GLU A 251 14.73 -5.01 -15.36
C GLU A 251 15.39 -5.67 -14.14
N ALA A 252 14.64 -5.92 -13.06
CA ALA A 252 15.12 -6.69 -11.92
C ALA A 252 15.21 -8.21 -12.21
N GLY A 253 14.75 -8.67 -13.38
CA GLY A 253 14.79 -10.08 -13.77
C GLY A 253 13.54 -10.87 -13.41
N PHE A 254 12.43 -10.19 -13.12
CA PHE A 254 11.14 -10.84 -12.86
C PHE A 254 10.20 -10.79 -14.07
N ASP A 255 9.24 -11.68 -14.08
CA ASP A 255 8.00 -11.56 -14.85
C ASP A 255 6.77 -11.72 -13.93
N ILE A 256 5.62 -11.23 -14.38
CA ILE A 256 4.37 -11.28 -13.62
C ILE A 256 3.64 -12.58 -13.96
N LYS A 257 3.45 -13.41 -12.95
CA LYS A 257 2.75 -14.69 -13.07
C LYS A 257 1.26 -14.55 -12.83
N ALA A 258 0.85 -13.69 -11.89
CA ALA A 258 -0.55 -13.45 -11.60
C ALA A 258 -0.80 -12.02 -11.10
N VAL A 259 -2.00 -11.52 -11.38
CA VAL A 259 -2.52 -10.29 -10.78
C VAL A 259 -3.91 -10.57 -10.24
N TRP A 260 -4.06 -10.36 -8.94
CA TRP A 260 -5.31 -10.55 -8.21
C TRP A 260 -5.85 -9.20 -7.80
N THR A 261 -7.07 -8.88 -8.20
CA THR A 261 -7.78 -7.68 -7.77
C THR A 261 -8.68 -8.02 -6.60
N TYR A 262 -8.69 -7.17 -5.57
CA TYR A 262 -9.59 -7.33 -4.43
C TYR A 262 -10.18 -5.98 -4.01
N HIS A 263 -11.41 -6.02 -3.50
CA HIS A 263 -12.09 -4.83 -3.00
C HIS A 263 -11.49 -4.42 -1.65
N SER A 264 -10.78 -3.30 -1.62
CA SER A 264 -9.96 -2.88 -0.47
C SER A 264 -10.65 -1.86 0.44
N GLU A 265 -11.71 -1.20 -0.02
CA GLU A 265 -12.39 -0.16 0.76
C GLU A 265 -13.45 -0.68 1.74
N LYS A 266 -13.46 -0.07 2.94
CA LYS A 266 -14.55 -0.25 3.92
C LYS A 266 -15.76 0.57 3.50
N THR A 267 -16.93 -0.03 3.60
CA THR A 267 -18.23 0.65 3.54
C THR A 267 -18.27 1.77 4.60
N GLY A 268 -18.00 3.02 4.21
CA GLY A 268 -18.00 4.19 5.12
C GLY A 268 -16.70 4.99 5.22
N SER A 269 -15.70 4.79 4.35
CA SER A 269 -14.57 5.72 4.19
C SER A 269 -15.05 7.13 3.80
N ILE A 270 -14.38 8.17 4.30
CA ILE A 270 -14.64 9.57 3.90
C ILE A 270 -14.24 9.80 2.43
N HIS A 271 -13.38 8.93 1.87
CA HIS A 271 -13.13 8.83 0.44
C HIS A 271 -14.30 8.11 -0.23
N ARG A 272 -15.40 8.85 -0.46
CA ARG A 272 -16.57 8.34 -1.19
C ARG A 272 -16.35 8.20 -2.71
N TYR A 273 -15.20 8.70 -3.19
CA TYR A 273 -14.79 8.72 -4.58
C TYR A 273 -13.29 8.37 -4.63
N GLY A 274 -12.92 7.30 -5.32
CA GLY A 274 -11.54 6.79 -5.37
C GLY A 274 -11.48 5.34 -5.88
N ILE A 275 -10.26 4.85 -6.09
CA ILE A 275 -9.97 3.46 -6.46
C ILE A 275 -10.43 2.55 -5.31
N ARG A 276 -11.39 1.65 -5.57
CA ARG A 276 -11.92 0.73 -4.57
C ARG A 276 -11.29 -0.65 -4.62
N PHE A 277 -10.55 -0.91 -5.69
CA PHE A 277 -9.85 -2.17 -5.92
C PHE A 277 -8.34 -1.97 -5.82
N ASP A 278 -7.71 -2.76 -4.97
CA ASP A 278 -6.26 -2.87 -4.96
C ASP A 278 -5.83 -4.14 -5.72
N THR A 279 -4.57 -4.19 -6.15
CA THR A 279 -4.02 -5.36 -6.85
C THR A 279 -2.87 -5.98 -6.10
N ILE A 280 -2.84 -7.31 -6.06
CA ILE A 280 -1.69 -8.10 -5.63
C ILE A 280 -1.03 -8.63 -6.90
N ILE A 281 0.19 -8.17 -7.16
CA ILE A 281 1.02 -8.58 -8.29
C ILE A 281 1.98 -9.65 -7.80
N VAL A 282 1.93 -10.82 -8.41
CA VAL A 282 2.77 -11.97 -8.07
C VAL A 282 3.79 -12.19 -9.18
N CYS A 283 5.05 -12.02 -8.82
CA CYS A 283 6.20 -12.12 -9.69
C CYS A 283 7.06 -13.35 -9.38
N ARG A 284 7.70 -13.91 -10.41
CA ARG A 284 8.74 -14.94 -10.27
C ARG A 284 9.96 -14.57 -11.11
N LYS A 285 11.11 -15.15 -10.77
CA LYS A 285 12.33 -14.94 -11.56
C LYS A 285 12.13 -15.45 -12.97
N ARG A 286 12.61 -14.70 -13.95
CA ARG A 286 12.68 -15.12 -15.36
C ARG A 286 13.97 -15.92 -15.56
N LEU A 287 13.88 -17.23 -15.42
CA LEU A 287 15.02 -18.16 -15.57
C LEU A 287 15.19 -18.66 -17.01
N GLU A 288 14.10 -18.64 -17.77
CA GLU A 288 14.06 -19.08 -19.17
C GLU A 288 14.00 -17.87 -20.10
N GLU A 289 14.43 -18.06 -21.35
CA GLU A 289 14.24 -17.04 -22.37
C GLU A 289 12.75 -16.86 -22.69
N ALA A 290 12.32 -15.61 -22.83
CA ALA A 290 10.97 -15.31 -23.26
C ALA A 290 10.71 -15.87 -24.66
N GLU A 291 9.50 -16.40 -24.86
CA GLU A 291 9.00 -16.78 -26.18
C GLU A 291 8.55 -15.53 -26.95
N PRO A 292 8.96 -15.37 -28.23
CA PRO A 292 8.50 -14.26 -29.05
C PRO A 292 6.98 -14.25 -29.17
N ALA A 293 6.39 -13.06 -29.16
CA ALA A 293 4.95 -12.89 -29.39
C ALA A 293 4.66 -11.65 -30.23
N ALA A 294 3.69 -11.77 -31.15
CA ALA A 294 3.20 -10.63 -31.90
C ALA A 294 2.35 -9.73 -31.01
N TRP A 295 2.56 -8.41 -31.10
CA TRP A 295 1.86 -7.44 -30.28
C TRP A 295 0.34 -7.45 -30.50
N GLY A 296 -0.11 -7.64 -31.74
CA GLY A 296 -1.53 -7.79 -32.07
C GLY A 296 -2.18 -8.96 -31.34
N GLU A 297 -1.53 -10.13 -31.34
CA GLU A 297 -2.03 -11.32 -30.65
C GLU A 297 -2.04 -11.14 -29.13
N LEU A 298 -1.05 -10.44 -28.57
CA LEU A 298 -1.04 -10.08 -27.16
C LEU A 298 -2.19 -9.15 -26.80
N ARG A 299 -2.42 -8.12 -27.62
CA ARG A 299 -3.54 -7.18 -27.45
C ARG A 299 -4.88 -7.90 -27.43
N ASP A 300 -5.11 -8.83 -28.35
CA ASP A 300 -6.35 -9.62 -28.38
C ASP A 300 -6.51 -10.49 -27.13
N ARG A 301 -5.42 -11.13 -26.66
CA ARG A 301 -5.41 -11.89 -25.40
C ARG A 301 -5.69 -11.00 -24.19
N ILE A 302 -5.15 -9.78 -24.16
CA ILE A 302 -5.39 -8.81 -23.09
C ILE A 302 -6.86 -8.43 -23.05
N VAL A 303 -7.44 -8.03 -24.18
CA VAL A 303 -8.86 -7.65 -24.28
C VAL A 303 -9.76 -8.80 -23.80
N LEU A 304 -9.48 -10.04 -24.23
CA LEU A 304 -10.25 -11.21 -23.81
C LEU A 304 -10.17 -11.43 -22.29
N ALA A 305 -8.95 -11.44 -21.75
CA ALA A 305 -8.72 -11.69 -20.32
C ALA A 305 -9.34 -10.62 -19.42
N VAL A 306 -9.30 -9.36 -19.85
CA VAL A 306 -9.93 -8.25 -19.12
C VAL A 306 -11.44 -8.38 -19.16
N ARG A 307 -12.05 -8.65 -20.32
CA ARG A 307 -13.51 -8.85 -20.43
C ARG A 307 -14.01 -10.01 -19.58
N GLU A 308 -13.26 -11.11 -19.51
CA GLU A 308 -13.59 -12.25 -18.66
C GLU A 308 -13.55 -11.88 -17.17
N GLU A 309 -12.51 -11.16 -16.73
CA GLU A 309 -12.39 -10.69 -15.35
C GLU A 309 -13.51 -9.72 -14.96
N LEU A 310 -13.82 -8.76 -15.83
CA LEU A 310 -14.90 -7.79 -15.60
C LEU A 310 -16.26 -8.49 -15.49
N ARG A 311 -16.53 -9.46 -16.37
CA ARG A 311 -17.76 -10.28 -16.30
C ARG A 311 -17.83 -11.06 -15.00
N ARG A 312 -16.73 -11.72 -14.59
CA ARG A 312 -16.64 -12.46 -13.33
C ARG A 312 -16.96 -11.57 -12.13
N LEU A 313 -16.45 -10.34 -12.10
CA LEU A 313 -16.73 -9.39 -11.00
C LEU A 313 -18.19 -8.94 -11.00
N LEU A 314 -18.77 -8.67 -12.18
CA LEU A 314 -20.19 -8.32 -12.32
C LEU A 314 -21.12 -9.44 -11.87
N GLU A 315 -20.84 -10.69 -12.26
CA GLU A 315 -21.62 -11.87 -11.85
C GLU A 315 -21.58 -12.10 -10.34
N ASN A 316 -20.49 -11.68 -9.68
CA ASN A 316 -20.36 -11.70 -8.22
C ASN A 316 -20.94 -10.45 -7.54
N GLY A 317 -21.66 -9.59 -8.27
CA GLY A 317 -22.37 -8.43 -7.73
C GLY A 317 -21.51 -7.18 -7.51
N ALA A 318 -20.28 -7.14 -8.05
CA ALA A 318 -19.45 -5.95 -7.96
C ALA A 318 -20.00 -4.83 -8.87
N ALA A 319 -20.04 -3.60 -8.35
CA ALA A 319 -20.28 -2.41 -9.14
C ALA A 319 -18.96 -1.63 -9.25
N LEU A 320 -18.30 -1.70 -10.39
CA LEU A 320 -16.98 -1.09 -10.67
C LEU A 320 -17.14 0.36 -11.17
N SER A 321 -16.20 1.23 -10.76
CA SER A 321 -16.03 2.58 -11.31
C SER A 321 -15.09 2.55 -12.53
N THR A 322 -14.94 3.70 -13.20
CA THR A 322 -13.97 3.88 -14.28
C THR A 322 -12.54 3.60 -13.82
N GLU A 323 -12.18 4.05 -12.62
CA GLU A 323 -10.85 3.85 -12.03
C GLU A 323 -10.63 2.37 -11.68
N ASP A 324 -11.66 1.67 -11.20
CA ASP A 324 -11.60 0.23 -10.92
C ASP A 324 -11.33 -0.56 -12.22
N VAL A 325 -12.05 -0.24 -13.31
CA VAL A 325 -11.83 -0.86 -14.62
C VAL A 325 -10.43 -0.56 -15.15
N PHE A 326 -9.93 0.68 -14.98
CA PHE A 326 -8.56 1.06 -15.34
C PHE A 326 -7.54 0.18 -14.62
N VAL A 327 -7.64 0.05 -13.30
CA VAL A 327 -6.71 -0.74 -12.47
C VAL A 327 -6.71 -2.22 -12.87
N ILE A 328 -7.90 -2.80 -13.08
CA ILE A 328 -8.04 -4.20 -13.53
C ILE A 328 -7.41 -4.40 -14.91
N THR A 329 -7.69 -3.48 -15.83
CA THR A 329 -7.17 -3.54 -17.21
C THR A 329 -5.65 -3.47 -17.23
N MET A 330 -5.07 -2.47 -16.55
CA MET A 330 -3.62 -2.32 -16.44
C MET A 330 -2.98 -3.55 -15.80
N GLY A 331 -3.48 -4.02 -14.66
CA GLY A 331 -2.93 -5.20 -13.98
C GLY A 331 -2.91 -6.45 -14.87
N LYS A 332 -4.01 -6.76 -15.56
CA LYS A 332 -4.08 -7.91 -16.47
C LYS A 332 -3.19 -7.74 -17.71
N ALA A 333 -3.20 -6.56 -18.31
CA ALA A 333 -2.42 -6.26 -19.50
C ALA A 333 -0.91 -6.45 -19.26
N LEU A 334 -0.41 -5.88 -18.16
CA LEU A 334 1.00 -5.98 -17.78
C LEU A 334 1.39 -7.41 -17.42
N SER A 335 0.49 -8.18 -16.80
CA SER A 335 0.69 -9.61 -16.54
C SER A 335 0.96 -10.39 -17.83
N ILE A 336 0.11 -10.21 -18.85
CA ILE A 336 0.22 -10.89 -20.13
C ILE A 336 1.47 -10.42 -20.90
N TYR A 337 1.70 -9.11 -20.97
CA TYR A 337 2.86 -8.54 -21.66
C TYR A 337 4.20 -9.00 -21.04
N SER A 338 4.31 -8.98 -19.70
CA SER A 338 5.58 -9.22 -18.99
C SER A 338 6.23 -10.57 -19.28
N ARG A 339 5.43 -11.59 -19.60
CA ARG A 339 5.89 -12.97 -19.88
C ARG A 339 6.66 -13.09 -21.19
N HIS A 340 6.42 -12.16 -22.13
CA HIS A 340 7.02 -12.16 -23.46
C HIS A 340 8.11 -11.09 -23.61
N TRP A 341 8.33 -10.25 -22.59
CA TRP A 341 9.35 -9.21 -22.63
C TRP A 341 10.78 -9.81 -22.60
N PRO A 342 11.74 -9.29 -23.39
CA PRO A 342 11.63 -8.15 -24.32
C PRO A 342 11.19 -8.54 -25.75
N LYS A 343 10.96 -9.83 -26.03
CA LYS A 343 10.69 -10.37 -27.37
C LYS A 343 9.26 -10.15 -27.87
N VAL A 344 8.69 -8.96 -27.66
CA VAL A 344 7.37 -8.59 -28.17
C VAL A 344 7.53 -7.81 -29.47
N LEU A 345 6.95 -8.30 -30.56
CA LEU A 345 7.18 -7.77 -31.91
C LEU A 345 5.96 -7.03 -32.47
N HIS A 346 6.17 -5.85 -33.01
CA HIS A 346 5.20 -5.10 -33.81
C HIS A 346 5.81 -4.82 -35.18
N ASP A 347 5.16 -5.29 -36.25
CA ASP A 347 5.65 -5.19 -37.63
C ASP A 347 7.10 -5.68 -37.85
N GLY A 348 7.51 -6.68 -37.06
CA GLY A 348 8.84 -7.29 -37.14
C GLY A 348 9.91 -6.64 -36.26
N GLU A 349 9.60 -5.54 -35.58
CA GLU A 349 10.51 -4.85 -34.65
C GLU A 349 10.08 -5.03 -33.19
N GLU A 350 11.04 -5.01 -32.25
CA GLU A 350 10.73 -5.07 -30.82
C GLU A 350 10.02 -3.79 -30.34
N ILE A 351 8.85 -3.96 -29.73
CA ILE A 351 8.11 -2.83 -29.17
C ILE A 351 8.78 -2.34 -27.89
N ARG A 352 9.00 -1.02 -27.79
CA ARG A 352 9.48 -0.41 -26.55
C ARG A 352 8.42 -0.53 -25.47
N LEU A 353 8.86 -0.71 -24.22
CA LEU A 353 7.95 -0.78 -23.08
C LEU A 353 7.05 0.46 -23.00
N THR A 354 7.58 1.65 -23.25
CA THR A 354 6.80 2.90 -23.26
C THR A 354 5.65 2.87 -24.26
N GLN A 355 5.91 2.38 -25.48
CA GLN A 355 4.88 2.24 -26.52
C GLN A 355 3.84 1.21 -26.10
N ALA A 356 4.26 0.06 -25.54
CA ALA A 356 3.32 -0.94 -25.06
C ALA A 356 2.40 -0.40 -23.95
N ILE A 357 2.92 0.44 -23.03
CA ILE A 357 2.11 1.10 -21.98
C ILE A 357 1.09 2.06 -22.59
N GLU A 358 1.49 2.89 -23.56
CA GLU A 358 0.59 3.83 -24.25
C GLU A 358 -0.52 3.10 -25.00
N ASP A 359 -0.17 2.02 -25.70
CA ASP A 359 -1.13 1.18 -26.41
C ASP A 359 -2.11 0.48 -25.45
N ILE A 360 -1.63 0.01 -24.30
CA ILE A 360 -2.47 -0.56 -23.24
C ILE A 360 -3.39 0.50 -22.64
N GLU A 361 -2.89 1.71 -22.40
CA GLU A 361 -3.71 2.83 -21.90
C GLU A 361 -4.84 3.15 -22.88
N ALA A 362 -4.58 3.16 -24.18
CA ALA A 362 -5.60 3.33 -25.21
C ALA A 362 -6.65 2.21 -25.22
N LEU A 363 -6.30 0.98 -24.82
CA LEU A 363 -7.26 -0.12 -24.66
C LEU A 363 -8.20 0.07 -23.48
N VAL A 364 -7.81 0.86 -22.47
CA VAL A 364 -8.62 1.04 -21.27
C VAL A 364 -9.97 1.67 -21.60
N ASP A 365 -9.98 2.70 -22.45
CA ASP A 365 -11.23 3.35 -22.86
C ASP A 365 -12.19 2.36 -23.53
N GLU A 366 -11.67 1.47 -24.39
CA GLU A 366 -12.45 0.40 -25.00
C GLU A 366 -13.04 -0.56 -23.95
N GLN A 367 -12.27 -0.91 -22.91
CA GLN A 367 -12.73 -1.81 -21.85
C GLN A 367 -13.73 -1.15 -20.91
N ILE A 368 -13.58 0.15 -20.65
CA ILE A 368 -14.57 0.94 -19.92
C ILE A 368 -15.89 0.94 -20.69
N ASP A 369 -15.85 1.26 -21.99
CA ASP A 369 -17.05 1.23 -22.85
C ASP A 369 -17.71 -0.15 -22.87
N ALA A 370 -16.90 -1.21 -23.02
CA ALA A 370 -17.38 -2.58 -22.97
C ALA A 370 -18.04 -2.94 -21.63
N TYR A 371 -17.41 -2.61 -20.50
CA TYR A 371 -17.93 -2.87 -19.15
C TYR A 371 -19.32 -2.27 -18.94
N PHE A 372 -19.46 -0.99 -19.24
CA PHE A 372 -20.75 -0.33 -19.11
C PHE A 372 -21.75 -0.78 -20.16
N GLY A 373 -21.29 -1.24 -21.32
CA GLY A 373 -22.12 -2.02 -22.25
C GLY A 373 -22.77 -3.23 -21.59
N MET A 374 -22.03 -3.93 -20.71
CA MET A 374 -22.54 -5.09 -19.96
C MET A 374 -23.53 -4.70 -18.86
N VAL A 375 -23.34 -3.56 -18.18
CA VAL A 375 -24.24 -3.13 -17.08
C VAL A 375 -25.46 -2.34 -17.56
N THR A 376 -25.45 -1.85 -18.80
CA THR A 376 -26.57 -1.07 -19.33
C THR A 376 -27.75 -1.99 -19.65
N PRO A 377 -28.95 -1.72 -19.10
CA PRO A 377 -30.10 -2.59 -19.33
C PRO A 377 -30.46 -2.72 -20.82
N PRO A 378 -30.72 -3.94 -21.31
CA PRO A 378 -30.97 -4.18 -22.74
C PRO A 378 -32.30 -3.59 -23.23
N TRP A 379 -33.23 -3.29 -22.32
CA TRP A 379 -34.55 -2.72 -22.62
C TRP A 379 -34.53 -1.20 -22.91
N LEU A 380 -33.40 -0.52 -22.70
CA LEU A 380 -33.28 0.90 -23.00
C LEU A 380 -33.24 1.16 -24.51
N ASP A 381 -33.79 2.30 -24.94
CA ASP A 381 -33.66 2.76 -26.32
C ASP A 381 -32.19 3.07 -26.67
N VAL A 382 -31.88 3.12 -27.97
CA VAL A 382 -30.50 3.30 -28.44
C VAL A 382 -29.90 4.62 -27.94
N LEU A 383 -30.68 5.70 -27.89
CA LEU A 383 -30.20 7.02 -27.51
C LEU A 383 -29.86 7.06 -26.01
N SER A 384 -30.73 6.48 -25.17
CA SER A 384 -30.49 6.33 -23.73
C SER A 384 -29.28 5.43 -23.44
N ARG A 385 -29.10 4.35 -24.22
CA ARG A 385 -27.91 3.49 -24.11
C ARG A 385 -26.63 4.24 -24.45
N VAL A 386 -26.59 4.95 -25.57
CA VAL A 386 -25.45 5.78 -25.98
C VAL A 386 -25.17 6.87 -24.94
N TYR A 387 -26.21 7.49 -24.39
CA TYR A 387 -26.06 8.49 -23.33
C TYR A 387 -25.42 7.89 -22.07
N LEU A 388 -25.91 6.76 -21.56
CA LEU A 388 -25.34 6.08 -20.40
C LEU A 388 -23.93 5.51 -20.67
N GLN A 389 -23.68 5.07 -21.90
CA GLN A 389 -22.41 4.48 -22.31
C GLN A 389 -21.34 5.51 -22.67
N HIS A 390 -21.66 6.76 -23.00
CA HIS A 390 -20.60 7.67 -23.47
C HIS A 390 -20.69 9.09 -22.90
N LEU A 391 -21.88 9.55 -22.51
CA LEU A 391 -22.10 10.96 -22.16
C LEU A 391 -22.31 11.19 -20.66
N ALA A 392 -23.03 10.30 -19.97
CA ALA A 392 -23.28 10.41 -18.53
C ALA A 392 -21.99 10.36 -17.67
N ARG A 393 -20.86 9.95 -18.27
CA ARG A 393 -19.56 9.75 -17.62
C ARG A 393 -18.63 10.97 -17.66
N ARG A 394 -18.90 11.94 -18.55
CA ARG A 394 -18.03 13.10 -18.78
C ARG A 394 -18.55 14.39 -18.13
N ALA A 395 -19.64 14.31 -17.37
CA ALA A 395 -20.36 15.44 -16.77
C ALA A 395 -20.05 15.59 -15.28
#